data_AF-A0A545TDA0-F1
#
_entry.id   AF-A0A545TDA0-F1
#
_cell.length_a   1.000
_cell.length_b   1.000
_cell.length_c   1.000
_cell.angle_alpha   90.00
_cell.angle_beta   90.00
_cell.angle_gamma   90.00
#
_symmetry.space_group_name_H-M   'P 1'
#
loop_
_entity.id
_entity.type
_entity.pdbx_description
1 polymer ?
#
loop_
_entity_poly.entity_id
_entity_poly.type
_entity_poly.pdbx_seq_one_letter_code
_entity_poly.pdbx_strand_id
1 'polypeptide(L)'
;MLIIPSSENEFLASILLGIKKRSKSLKHNTWNAKIEKVFVEYENGRSEKVELKLQPFNENAWLEIDIWDDRWLSIHCWARTKENNWDWFEEARLFPNVTSKSFVTALEATYKTFFRMNSDDVIQFKPIWTNLLATGPKLL
;
A
#
# COMPACT_ATOMS: atom_id res chain seq x y z
N MET A 1 -8.79 -0.19 18.16
CA MET A 1 -7.31 0.00 18.21
C MET A 1 -6.77 -0.65 16.94
N LEU A 2 -5.95 0.03 16.13
CA LEU A 2 -5.34 -0.58 14.93
C LEU A 2 -4.34 -1.66 15.40
N ILE A 3 -4.61 -2.91 15.07
CA ILE A 3 -3.74 -4.04 15.35
C ILE A 3 -2.72 -4.11 14.21
N ILE A 4 -1.43 -4.15 14.57
CA ILE A 4 -0.33 -4.25 13.60
C ILE A 4 0.47 -5.48 13.99
N PRO A 5 0.59 -6.48 13.09
CA PRO A 5 1.33 -7.70 13.38
C PRO A 5 2.84 -7.43 13.53
N SER A 6 3.56 -8.39 14.08
CA SER A 6 5.01 -8.45 14.00
C SER A 6 5.44 -9.38 12.88
N SER A 7 6.65 -9.16 12.36
CA SER A 7 7.31 -10.00 11.35
C SER A 7 8.71 -10.36 11.85
N GLU A 8 9.20 -11.55 11.48
CA GLU A 8 10.60 -11.95 11.67
C GLU A 8 11.48 -11.50 10.50
N ASN A 9 10.88 -11.22 9.34
CA ASN A 9 11.57 -10.63 8.21
C ASN A 9 11.93 -9.16 8.52
N GLU A 10 13.21 -8.81 8.45
CA GLU A 10 13.72 -7.48 8.81
C GLU A 10 13.08 -6.35 7.98
N PHE A 11 12.84 -6.60 6.69
CA PHE A 11 12.24 -5.62 5.79
C PHE A 11 10.78 -5.35 6.17
N LEU A 12 9.95 -6.40 6.29
CA LEU A 12 8.55 -6.27 6.69
C LEU A 12 8.42 -5.71 8.11
N ALA A 13 9.27 -6.14 9.05
CA ALA A 13 9.32 -5.61 10.40
C ALA A 13 9.60 -4.10 10.43
N SER A 14 10.52 -3.62 9.58
CA SER A 14 10.82 -2.20 9.42
C SER A 14 9.62 -1.41 8.89
N ILE A 15 8.94 -1.94 7.87
CA ILE A 15 7.72 -1.33 7.30
C ILE A 15 6.62 -1.24 8.35
N LEU A 16 6.31 -2.34 9.03
CA LEU A 16 5.30 -2.42 10.09
C LEU A 16 5.61 -1.47 11.24
N LEU A 17 6.89 -1.33 11.63
CA LEU A 17 7.31 -0.34 12.63
C LEU A 17 7.08 1.10 12.16
N GLY A 18 7.36 1.40 10.89
CA GLY A 18 7.08 2.70 10.28
C GLY A 18 5.59 3.04 10.35
N ILE A 19 4.73 2.09 9.95
CA ILE A 19 3.27 2.24 10.02
C ILE A 19 2.83 2.42 11.48
N LYS A 20 3.37 1.63 12.42
CA LYS A 20 3.05 1.72 13.85
C LYS A 20 3.34 3.11 14.42
N LYS A 21 4.48 3.71 14.06
CA LYS A 21 4.84 5.09 14.46
C LYS A 21 3.85 6.14 13.93
N ARG A 22 3.17 5.86 12.82
CA ARG A 22 2.18 6.75 12.18
C ARG A 22 0.73 6.34 12.38
N SER A 23 0.48 5.29 13.18
CA SER A 23 -0.85 4.72 13.41
C SER A 23 -1.89 5.71 13.94
N LYS A 24 -1.48 6.73 14.72
CA LYS A 24 -2.39 7.81 15.14
C LYS A 24 -2.89 8.63 13.93
N SER A 25 -1.97 9.05 13.07
CA SER A 25 -2.30 9.81 11.85
C SER A 25 -3.19 9.00 10.91
N LEU A 26 -2.91 7.71 10.73
CA LEU A 26 -3.73 6.83 9.91
C LEU A 26 -5.17 6.75 10.47
N LYS A 27 -5.33 6.49 11.77
CA LYS A 27 -6.65 6.42 12.42
C LYS A 27 -7.50 7.67 12.27
N HIS A 28 -6.89 8.86 12.33
CA HIS A 28 -7.64 10.11 12.20
C HIS A 28 -8.21 10.32 10.80
N ASN A 29 -7.65 9.66 9.80
CA ASN A 29 -8.08 9.83 8.42
C ASN A 29 -8.83 8.59 7.89
N THR A 30 -8.57 7.39 8.40
CA THR A 30 -9.21 6.15 7.90
C THR A 30 -10.44 5.76 8.72
N TRP A 31 -11.58 5.53 8.06
CA TRP A 31 -12.74 4.87 8.66
C TRP A 31 -12.43 3.42 8.99
N ASN A 32 -11.80 2.73 8.04
CA ASN A 32 -11.40 1.34 8.20
C ASN A 32 -9.92 1.19 7.86
N ALA A 33 -9.19 0.49 8.71
CA ALA A 33 -7.79 0.16 8.51
C ALA A 33 -7.53 -1.24 9.04
N LYS A 34 -7.10 -2.13 8.16
CA LYS A 34 -6.77 -3.52 8.46
C LYS A 34 -5.35 -3.80 8.02
N ILE A 35 -4.55 -4.42 8.89
CA ILE A 35 -3.19 -4.85 8.58
C ILE A 35 -3.05 -6.29 9.03
N GLU A 36 -2.78 -7.18 8.10
CA GLU A 36 -2.66 -8.60 8.35
C GLU A 36 -1.32 -9.12 7.87
N LYS A 37 -0.78 -10.08 8.62
CA LYS A 37 0.34 -10.89 8.16
C LYS A 37 -0.25 -12.20 7.67
N VAL A 38 0.05 -12.52 6.42
CA VAL A 38 -0.40 -13.71 5.72
C VAL A 38 0.82 -14.49 5.27
N PHE A 39 0.68 -15.80 5.17
CA PHE A 39 1.68 -16.63 4.53
C PHE A 39 1.09 -17.25 3.28
N VAL A 40 1.81 -17.13 2.18
CA VAL A 40 1.44 -17.69 0.89
C VAL A 40 2.29 -18.93 0.66
N GLU A 41 1.62 -20.08 0.49
CA GLU A 41 2.27 -21.34 0.17
C GLU A 41 2.48 -21.42 -1.35
N TYR A 42 3.70 -21.70 -1.77
CA TYR A 42 4.11 -21.98 -3.15
C TYR A 42 4.71 -23.39 -3.23
N GLU A 43 4.82 -23.94 -4.45
CA GLU A 43 5.41 -25.28 -4.65
C GLU A 43 6.82 -25.42 -4.05
N ASN A 44 7.59 -24.32 -4.03
CA ASN A 44 8.99 -24.30 -3.60
C ASN A 44 9.21 -23.66 -2.22
N GLY A 45 8.15 -23.40 -1.45
CA GLY A 45 8.27 -22.85 -0.10
C GLY A 45 7.15 -21.89 0.26
N ARG A 46 7.37 -21.17 1.35
CA ARG A 46 6.41 -20.26 1.96
C ARG A 46 6.96 -18.85 1.97
N SER A 47 6.17 -17.87 1.53
CA SER A 47 6.53 -16.45 1.60
C SER A 47 5.62 -15.72 2.57
N GLU A 48 6.20 -14.83 3.35
CA GLU A 48 5.45 -13.93 4.22
C GLU A 48 4.99 -12.69 3.43
N LYS A 49 3.73 -12.30 3.63
CA LYS A 49 3.10 -11.14 3.02
C LYS A 49 2.42 -10.29 4.09
N VAL A 50 2.51 -8.97 3.97
CA VAL A 50 1.70 -8.03 4.73
C VAL A 50 0.61 -7.47 3.82
N GLU A 51 -0.64 -7.65 4.22
CA GLU A 51 -1.81 -7.06 3.56
C GLU A 51 -2.25 -5.82 4.33
N LEU A 52 -2.31 -4.67 3.66
CA LEU A 52 -2.77 -3.40 4.18
C LEU A 52 -4.03 -3.00 3.43
N LYS A 53 -5.16 -2.86 4.13
CA LYS A 53 -6.40 -2.36 3.55
C LYS A 53 -6.85 -1.11 4.29
N LEU A 54 -6.97 -0.01 3.57
CA LEU A 54 -7.36 1.30 4.10
C LEU A 54 -8.58 1.84 3.36
N GLN A 55 -9.55 2.34 4.13
CA GLN A 55 -10.73 3.03 3.65
C GLN A 55 -10.80 4.42 4.29
N PRO A 56 -10.89 5.52 3.53
CA PRO A 56 -11.11 6.86 4.05
C PRO A 56 -12.53 7.03 4.61
N PHE A 57 -12.75 8.04 5.47
CA PHE A 57 -14.08 8.33 6.05
C PHE A 57 -15.15 8.75 5.04
N ASN A 58 -14.73 9.45 3.98
CA ASN A 58 -15.68 10.26 3.21
C ASN A 58 -16.03 9.65 1.84
N GLU A 59 -15.51 8.47 1.49
CA GLU A 59 -15.67 7.90 0.14
C GLU A 59 -15.71 6.36 0.16
N ASN A 60 -16.47 5.76 -0.76
CA ASN A 60 -16.44 4.31 -1.01
C ASN A 60 -15.26 3.95 -1.92
N ALA A 61 -14.08 4.28 -1.45
CA ALA A 61 -12.84 4.03 -2.13
C ALA A 61 -11.89 3.25 -1.21
N TRP A 62 -11.03 2.42 -1.78
CA TRP A 62 -10.18 1.48 -1.05
C TRP A 62 -8.76 1.50 -1.58
N LEU A 63 -7.82 1.59 -0.65
CA LEU A 63 -6.40 1.37 -0.90
C LEU A 63 -6.03 0.01 -0.31
N GLU A 64 -5.64 -0.90 -1.18
CA GLU A 64 -5.10 -2.21 -0.82
C GLU A 64 -3.63 -2.25 -1.23
N ILE A 65 -2.76 -2.63 -0.30
CA ILE A 65 -1.33 -2.81 -0.55
C ILE A 65 -0.91 -4.16 -0.01
N ASP A 66 -0.36 -4.99 -0.88
CA ASP A 66 0.28 -6.24 -0.48
C ASP A 66 1.78 -6.11 -0.63
N ILE A 67 2.52 -6.48 0.42
CA ILE A 67 3.99 -6.37 0.48
C ILE A 67 4.55 -7.73 0.86
N TRP A 68 5.37 -8.32 0.00
CA TRP A 68 6.03 -9.60 0.26
C TRP A 68 7.41 -9.40 0.91
N ASP A 69 7.87 -10.44 1.59
CA ASP A 69 9.18 -10.52 2.27
C ASP A 69 10.39 -10.28 1.35
N ASP A 70 10.23 -10.57 0.06
CA ASP A 70 11.22 -10.36 -0.99
C ASP A 70 11.17 -8.97 -1.66
N ARG A 71 10.35 -8.06 -1.10
CA ARG A 71 10.10 -6.69 -1.57
C ARG A 71 9.19 -6.57 -2.79
N TRP A 72 8.52 -7.63 -3.20
CA TRP A 72 7.40 -7.50 -4.14
C TRP A 72 6.29 -6.65 -3.51
N LEU A 73 5.63 -5.85 -4.34
CA LEU A 73 4.59 -4.94 -3.93
C LEU A 73 3.48 -4.95 -4.97
N SER A 74 2.24 -5.07 -4.52
CA SER A 74 1.07 -4.70 -5.32
C SER A 74 0.33 -3.57 -4.61
N ILE A 75 -0.12 -2.59 -5.39
CA ILE A 75 -0.92 -1.45 -4.91
C ILE A 75 -2.17 -1.40 -5.77
N HIS A 76 -3.32 -1.40 -5.11
CA HIS A 76 -4.61 -1.28 -5.74
C HIS A 76 -5.40 -0.17 -5.07
N CYS A 77 -5.67 0.88 -5.84
CA CYS A 77 -6.53 1.99 -5.45
C CYS A 77 -7.79 1.92 -6.29
N TRP A 78 -8.97 1.92 -5.68
CA TRP A 78 -10.21 1.92 -6.45
C TRP A 78 -11.34 2.63 -5.73
N ALA A 79 -12.25 3.20 -6.49
CA ALA A 79 -13.55 3.66 -6.02
C ALA A 79 -14.66 2.95 -6.79
N ARG A 80 -15.72 2.55 -6.08
CA ARG A 80 -16.93 2.00 -6.68
C ARG A 80 -18.14 2.72 -6.09
N THR A 81 -18.62 3.74 -6.78
CA THR A 81 -19.80 4.52 -6.38
C THR A 81 -20.74 4.70 -7.57
N LYS A 82 -21.93 5.26 -7.32
CA LYS A 82 -22.85 5.63 -8.41
C LYS A 82 -22.31 6.77 -9.27
N GLU A 83 -21.51 7.66 -8.69
CA GLU A 83 -21.06 8.92 -9.30
C GLU A 83 -19.65 8.79 -9.90
N ASN A 84 -18.79 7.98 -9.28
CA ASN A 84 -17.39 7.75 -9.66
C ASN A 84 -17.04 6.27 -9.59
N ASN A 85 -16.52 5.74 -10.70
CA ASN A 85 -15.94 4.40 -10.79
C ASN A 85 -14.57 4.51 -11.44
N TRP A 86 -13.54 4.19 -10.69
CA TRP A 86 -12.17 4.22 -11.18
C TRP A 86 -11.32 3.21 -10.43
N ASP A 87 -10.28 2.73 -11.08
CA ASP A 87 -9.27 1.86 -10.49
C ASP A 87 -7.88 2.22 -11.01
N TRP A 88 -6.91 1.93 -10.15
CA TRP A 88 -5.51 2.07 -10.43
C TRP A 88 -4.78 0.91 -9.77
N PHE A 89 -3.96 0.23 -10.56
CA PHE A 89 -3.18 -0.90 -10.11
C PHE A 89 -1.73 -0.73 -10.56
N GLU A 90 -0.80 -0.98 -9.65
CA GLU A 90 0.62 -1.07 -9.96
C GLU A 90 1.22 -2.25 -9.19
N GLU A 91 2.00 -3.05 -9.90
CA GLU A 91 2.75 -4.16 -9.34
C GLU A 91 4.22 -4.01 -9.73
N ALA A 92 5.10 -4.02 -8.73
CA ALA A 92 6.54 -3.88 -8.95
C ALA A 92 7.33 -4.33 -7.72
N ARG A 93 8.65 -4.35 -7.86
CA ARG A 93 9.55 -4.57 -6.73
C ARG A 93 9.98 -3.25 -6.12
N LEU A 94 10.04 -3.15 -4.80
CA LEU A 94 10.65 -1.99 -4.15
C LEU A 94 12.17 -2.01 -4.33
N PHE A 95 12.78 -0.84 -4.56
CA PHE A 95 14.23 -0.75 -4.59
C PHE A 95 14.86 -1.21 -3.25
N PRO A 96 16.09 -1.78 -3.27
CA PRO A 96 16.76 -2.22 -2.04
C PRO A 96 16.96 -1.11 -1.00
N ASN A 97 17.10 0.14 -1.44
CA ASN A 97 17.30 1.32 -0.60
C ASN A 97 16.00 1.92 -0.03
N VAL A 98 14.83 1.37 -0.37
CA VAL A 98 13.56 1.84 0.21
C VAL A 98 13.58 1.65 1.71
N THR A 99 13.27 2.72 2.43
CA THR A 99 13.17 2.75 3.89
C THR A 99 11.70 2.73 4.32
N SER A 100 11.45 2.35 5.57
CA SER A 100 10.10 2.45 6.15
C SER A 100 9.56 3.89 6.15
N LYS A 101 10.43 4.90 6.29
CA LYS A 101 10.04 6.31 6.19
C LYS A 101 9.56 6.67 4.79
N SER A 102 10.30 6.30 3.75
CA SER A 102 9.93 6.63 2.37
C SER A 102 8.67 5.89 1.94
N PHE A 103 8.53 4.62 2.33
CA PHE A 103 7.29 3.85 2.13
C PHE A 103 6.08 4.51 2.79
N VAL A 104 6.16 4.82 4.09
CA VAL A 104 5.04 5.43 4.82
C VAL A 104 4.72 6.82 4.29
N THR A 105 5.71 7.55 3.80
CA THR A 105 5.49 8.86 3.15
C THR A 105 4.67 8.70 1.85
N ALA A 106 4.99 7.71 1.02
CA ALA A 106 4.20 7.41 -0.17
C ALA A 106 2.79 6.91 0.15
N LEU A 107 2.65 6.09 1.20
CA LEU A 107 1.35 5.67 1.71
C LEU A 107 0.49 6.88 2.12
N GLU A 108 1.04 7.77 2.94
CA GLU A 108 0.32 8.98 3.38
C GLU A 108 0.03 9.94 2.23
N ALA A 109 0.93 10.04 1.24
CA ALA A 109 0.70 10.85 0.04
C ALA A 109 -0.43 10.28 -0.82
N THR A 110 -0.41 8.96 -1.09
CA THR A 110 -1.47 8.23 -1.80
C THR A 110 -2.80 8.49 -1.13
N TYR A 111 -2.82 8.33 0.19
CA TYR A 111 -3.99 8.55 1.01
C TYR A 111 -4.52 10.00 0.93
N LYS A 112 -3.65 11.01 0.90
CA LYS A 112 -4.07 12.42 0.75
C LYS A 112 -4.63 12.74 -0.64
N THR A 113 -4.08 12.13 -1.68
CA THR A 113 -4.55 12.35 -3.05
C THR A 113 -5.90 11.67 -3.28
N PHE A 114 -6.14 10.57 -2.58
CA PHE A 114 -7.34 9.74 -2.66
C PHE A 114 -8.66 10.52 -2.61
N PHE A 115 -8.82 11.44 -1.66
CA PHE A 115 -10.05 12.25 -1.44
C PHE A 115 -10.40 13.21 -2.59
N ARG A 116 -9.52 13.36 -3.57
CA ARG A 116 -9.70 14.34 -4.65
C ARG A 116 -9.89 13.68 -6.01
N MET A 117 -9.86 12.35 -6.07
CA MET A 117 -9.77 11.65 -7.34
C MET A 117 -11.12 11.23 -7.93
N ASN A 118 -11.27 11.54 -9.21
CA ASN A 118 -12.18 10.85 -10.12
C ASN A 118 -11.36 10.00 -11.13
N SER A 119 -12.00 9.46 -12.16
CA SER A 119 -11.34 8.66 -13.20
C SER A 119 -10.15 9.33 -13.87
N ASP A 120 -10.18 10.65 -14.02
CA ASP A 120 -9.18 11.40 -14.78
C ASP A 120 -7.92 11.68 -13.93
N ASP A 121 -8.05 11.64 -12.61
CA ASP A 121 -6.98 11.97 -11.65
C ASP A 121 -6.13 10.75 -11.27
N VAL A 122 -6.54 9.54 -11.64
CA VAL A 122 -5.86 8.27 -11.32
C VAL A 122 -4.36 8.32 -11.63
N ILE A 123 -3.99 9.00 -12.72
CA ILE A 123 -2.58 9.14 -13.14
C ILE A 123 -1.67 9.77 -12.08
N GLN A 124 -2.22 10.53 -11.13
CA GLN A 124 -1.48 11.20 -10.07
C GLN A 124 -0.95 10.22 -9.01
N PHE A 125 -1.41 8.96 -8.96
CA PHE A 125 -0.83 7.95 -8.05
C PHE A 125 0.57 7.50 -8.49
N LYS A 126 0.77 7.36 -9.80
CA LYS A 126 2.04 6.90 -10.36
C LYS A 126 3.27 7.68 -9.84
N PRO A 127 3.33 9.03 -9.92
CA PRO A 127 4.50 9.78 -9.45
C PRO A 127 4.80 9.63 -7.95
N ILE A 128 3.82 9.26 -7.12
CA ILE A 128 4.01 9.00 -5.68
C ILE A 128 4.92 7.79 -5.47
N TRP A 129 4.76 6.77 -6.33
CA TRP A 129 5.42 5.46 -6.17
C TRP A 129 6.62 5.26 -7.09
N THR A 130 6.72 5.97 -8.22
CA THR A 130 7.80 5.79 -9.21
C THR A 130 9.22 5.74 -8.59
N ASN A 131 9.50 6.58 -7.59
CA ASN A 131 10.83 6.64 -6.97
C ASN A 131 11.12 5.50 -5.98
N LEU A 132 10.11 4.71 -5.63
CA LEU A 132 10.22 3.56 -4.74
C LEU A 132 10.27 2.23 -5.50
N LEU A 133 9.75 2.21 -6.73
CA LEU A 133 9.52 1.00 -7.51
C LEU A 133 10.59 0.82 -8.60
N ALA A 134 11.24 -0.33 -8.55
CA ALA A 134 11.99 -0.86 -9.67
C ALA A 134 10.98 -1.39 -10.70
N THR A 135 10.52 -0.52 -11.58
CA THR A 135 9.78 -0.96 -12.77
C THR A 135 10.79 -1.58 -13.73
N GLY A 136 10.68 -2.89 -13.97
CA GLY A 136 11.45 -3.55 -15.02
C GLY A 136 11.16 -2.92 -16.39
N PRO A 137 11.95 -3.22 -17.43
CA PRO A 137 11.66 -2.72 -18.78
C PRO A 137 10.22 -3.09 -19.14
N LYS A 138 9.39 -2.08 -19.40
CA LYS A 138 8.07 -2.29 -19.97
C LYS A 138 8.30 -2.79 -21.39
N LEU A 139 7.86 -4.02 -21.70
CA LEU A 139 7.70 -4.44 -23.09
C LEU A 139 6.67 -3.49 -23.69
N LEU A 140 7.16 -2.53 -24.49
CA LEU A 140 6.35 -1.67 -25.35
C LEU A 140 5.90 -2.47 -26.57
#